data_AF-A0AAU8PFQ8-F1
#
_entry.id   AF-A0AAU8PFQ8-F1
#
_cell.length_a   1.000
_cell.length_b   1.000
_cell.length_c   1.000
_cell.angle_alpha   90.00
_cell.angle_beta   90.00
_cell.angle_gamma   90.00
#
_symmetry.space_group_name_H-M   'P 1'
#
loop_
_entity.id
_entity.type
_entity.pdbx_description
1 polymer ?
#
loop_
_entity_poly.entity_id
_entity_poly.type
_entity_poly.pdbx_seq_one_letter_code
_entity_poly.pdbx_strand_id
1 'polypeptide(L)'
;MVRVELFAEELAAIADPSYRAFAVACLEFAPQEFWTAPASSSGKHHPEFARGEGGLVRHTKAAVRVALDLLRAFPELEPERDVIITAILLHDTCKVDPETGRTDPDHPLLPGKRYERFAGMLPPGGYEEVMALVEAHMGVWGPVDVWKMSPPLPERMGAALLVHLADYVASREWVSENVLEGC
;
A
#
# COMPACT_ATOMS: atom_id res chain seq x y z
N MET A 1 3.63 16.58 15.77
CA MET A 1 2.70 15.99 14.78
C MET A 1 2.84 14.49 14.88
N VAL A 2 1.74 13.78 15.12
CA VAL A 2 1.76 12.31 15.13
C VAL A 2 1.89 11.91 13.66
N ARG A 3 2.90 11.10 13.30
CA ARG A 3 3.21 10.85 11.88
C ARG A 3 2.04 10.26 11.09
N VAL A 4 1.15 9.54 11.76
CA VAL A 4 -0.08 8.99 11.20
C VAL A 4 -1.04 10.07 10.68
N GLU A 5 -1.00 11.29 11.21
CA GLU A 5 -1.81 12.42 10.73
C GLU A 5 -1.50 12.77 9.26
N LEU A 6 -0.33 12.37 8.73
CA LEU A 6 0.01 12.51 7.31
C LEU A 6 -0.94 11.73 6.40
N PHE A 7 -1.57 10.68 6.92
CA PHE A 7 -2.51 9.80 6.22
C PHE A 7 -3.98 10.07 6.57
N ALA A 8 -4.31 11.25 7.10
CA ALA A 8 -5.67 11.53 7.57
C ALA A 8 -6.75 11.35 6.48
N GLU A 9 -6.45 11.77 5.25
CA GLU A 9 -7.36 11.62 4.09
C GLU A 9 -7.48 10.15 3.68
N GLU A 10 -6.35 9.44 3.56
CA GLU A 10 -6.34 8.01 3.20
C GLU A 10 -7.05 7.14 4.24
N LEU A 11 -6.85 7.42 5.53
CA LEU A 11 -7.55 6.73 6.63
C LEU A 11 -9.05 7.05 6.66
N ALA A 12 -9.46 8.23 6.21
CA ALA A 12 -10.88 8.59 6.10
C ALA A 12 -11.60 7.80 5.00
N ALA A 13 -10.88 7.29 4.01
CA ALA A 13 -11.43 6.46 2.94
C ALA A 13 -11.80 5.03 3.37
N ILE A 14 -11.30 4.57 4.53
CA ILE A 14 -11.63 3.26 5.12
C ILE A 14 -12.90 3.38 5.95
N ALA A 15 -14.02 2.81 5.50
CA ALA A 15 -15.32 2.95 6.16
C ALA A 15 -15.43 2.17 7.47
N ASP A 16 -14.95 0.92 7.50
CA ASP A 16 -14.99 0.06 8.68
C ASP A 16 -14.01 0.57 9.77
N PRO A 17 -14.51 0.86 11.00
CA PRO A 17 -13.68 1.39 12.06
C PRO A 17 -12.59 0.42 12.56
N SER A 18 -12.79 -0.88 12.41
CA SER A 18 -11.83 -1.93 12.81
C SER A 18 -10.62 -1.91 11.86
N TYR A 19 -10.87 -1.85 10.55
CA TYR A 19 -9.80 -1.70 9.55
C TYR A 19 -9.07 -0.38 9.71
N ARG A 20 -9.80 0.71 9.97
CA ARG A 20 -9.20 2.03 10.20
C ARG A 20 -8.30 2.03 11.44
N ALA A 21 -8.77 1.48 12.55
CA ALA A 21 -8.00 1.39 13.79
C ALA A 21 -6.77 0.47 13.63
N PHE A 22 -6.92 -0.64 12.90
CA PHE A 22 -5.82 -1.53 12.56
C PHE A 22 -4.75 -0.82 11.72
N ALA A 23 -5.15 -0.11 10.65
CA ALA A 23 -4.23 0.66 9.82
C ALA A 23 -3.47 1.71 10.65
N VAL A 24 -4.15 2.44 11.54
CA VAL A 24 -3.52 3.40 12.47
C VAL A 24 -2.48 2.71 13.35
N ALA A 25 -2.85 1.60 14.03
CA ALA A 25 -1.93 0.89 14.91
C ALA A 25 -0.68 0.37 14.17
N CYS A 26 -0.86 -0.15 12.96
CA CYS A 26 0.24 -0.62 12.12
C CYS A 26 1.15 0.54 11.67
N LEU A 27 0.58 1.68 11.25
CA LEU A 27 1.35 2.87 10.88
C LEU A 27 2.12 3.44 12.08
N GLU A 28 1.50 3.56 13.26
CA GLU A 28 2.21 3.98 14.48
C GLU A 28 3.36 3.04 14.85
N PHE A 29 3.23 1.76 14.51
CA PHE A 29 4.25 0.73 14.72
C PHE A 29 5.22 0.58 13.52
N ALA A 30 5.05 1.34 12.44
CA ALA A 30 5.89 1.22 11.25
C ALA A 30 7.36 1.62 11.55
N PRO A 31 8.35 1.00 10.87
CA PRO A 31 9.76 1.37 10.98
C PRO A 31 10.01 2.86 10.71
N GLN A 32 11.04 3.42 11.31
CA GLN A 32 11.43 4.83 11.13
C GLN A 32 11.74 5.15 9.66
N GLU A 33 12.27 4.16 8.95
CA GLU A 33 12.70 4.21 7.57
C GLU A 33 11.51 4.46 6.62
N PHE A 34 10.33 3.89 6.90
CA PHE A 34 9.11 4.17 6.12
C PHE A 34 8.79 5.67 6.07
N TRP A 35 9.00 6.37 7.19
CA TRP A 35 8.68 7.78 7.32
C TRP A 35 9.71 8.71 6.68
N THR A 36 10.94 8.25 6.47
CA THR A 36 12.07 9.11 6.14
C THR A 36 12.77 8.72 4.84
N ALA A 37 12.67 7.49 4.39
CA ALA A 37 13.33 7.03 3.18
C ALA A 37 12.69 7.57 1.89
N PRO A 38 13.47 7.74 0.81
CA PRO A 38 12.92 7.94 -0.52
C PRO A 38 12.18 6.68 -0.99
N ALA A 39 11.20 6.83 -1.90
CA ALA A 39 10.47 5.68 -2.44
C ALA A 39 11.35 4.74 -3.28
N SER A 40 12.46 5.28 -3.79
CA SER A 40 13.46 4.58 -4.60
C SER A 40 14.87 5.04 -4.25
N SER A 41 15.76 4.08 -4.05
CA SER A 41 17.18 4.32 -3.76
C SER A 41 17.96 4.86 -4.97
N SER A 42 17.51 4.59 -6.20
CA SER A 42 18.18 5.07 -7.42
C SER A 42 17.59 6.36 -8.00
N GLY A 43 16.35 6.69 -7.62
CA GLY A 43 15.58 7.82 -8.17
C GLY A 43 15.18 7.68 -9.64
N LYS A 44 15.69 6.67 -10.36
CA LYS A 44 15.41 6.43 -11.78
C LYS A 44 14.02 5.83 -11.94
N HIS A 45 13.27 6.33 -12.90
CA HIS A 45 11.91 5.85 -13.25
C HIS A 45 10.80 6.13 -12.22
N HIS A 46 11.11 6.79 -11.10
CA HIS A 46 10.13 7.25 -10.11
C HIS A 46 9.81 8.74 -10.29
N PRO A 47 8.57 9.16 -9.96
CA PRO A 47 8.15 10.54 -10.08
C PRO A 47 8.90 11.44 -9.10
N GLU A 48 9.01 12.72 -9.45
CA GLU A 48 9.79 13.70 -8.69
C GLU A 48 9.32 13.81 -7.23
N PHE A 49 7.99 13.79 -7.02
CA PHE A 49 7.41 13.87 -5.68
C PHE A 49 7.85 12.70 -4.78
N ALA A 50 8.16 11.52 -5.32
CA ALA A 50 8.51 10.35 -4.51
C ALA A 50 10.01 10.27 -4.15
N ARG A 51 10.81 11.26 -4.59
CA ARG A 51 12.24 11.37 -4.30
C ARG A 51 12.47 12.09 -2.96
N GLY A 52 13.66 11.87 -2.37
CA GLY A 52 14.08 12.54 -1.13
C GLY A 52 13.37 12.04 0.14
N GLU A 53 13.53 12.78 1.23
CA GLU A 53 13.01 12.40 2.55
C GLU A 53 11.49 12.24 2.54
N GLY A 54 10.98 11.16 3.13
CA GLY A 54 9.54 10.85 3.19
C GLY A 54 8.92 10.46 1.84
N GLY A 55 9.74 10.05 0.87
CA GLY A 55 9.28 9.62 -0.45
C GLY A 55 8.32 8.42 -0.39
N LEU A 56 8.54 7.46 0.51
CA LEU A 56 7.64 6.31 0.70
C LEU A 56 6.24 6.73 1.18
N VAL A 57 6.17 7.73 2.07
CA VAL A 57 4.88 8.29 2.52
C VAL A 57 4.13 8.86 1.33
N ARG A 58 4.77 9.71 0.52
CA ARG A 58 4.13 10.32 -0.64
C ARG A 58 3.76 9.30 -1.71
N HIS A 59 4.59 8.28 -1.94
CA HIS A 59 4.26 7.15 -2.82
C HIS A 59 3.00 6.40 -2.34
N THR A 60 2.93 6.10 -1.04
CA THR A 60 1.78 5.40 -0.44
C THR A 60 0.49 6.22 -0.61
N LYS A 61 0.55 7.54 -0.38
CA LYS A 61 -0.60 8.46 -0.61
C LYS A 61 -1.05 8.44 -2.08
N ALA A 62 -0.09 8.54 -3.00
CA ALA A 62 -0.36 8.48 -4.44
C ALA A 62 -0.99 7.12 -4.85
N ALA A 63 -0.50 6.01 -4.31
CA ALA A 63 -1.04 4.68 -4.56
C ALA A 63 -2.49 4.56 -4.04
N VAL A 64 -2.79 5.08 -2.85
CA VAL A 64 -4.17 5.14 -2.35
C VAL A 64 -5.05 5.96 -3.28
N ARG A 65 -4.59 7.13 -3.77
CA ARG A 65 -5.37 7.93 -4.71
C ARG A 65 -5.70 7.16 -5.99
N VAL A 66 -4.71 6.51 -6.59
CA VAL A 66 -4.91 5.69 -7.79
C VAL A 66 -5.90 4.55 -7.51
N ALA A 67 -5.80 3.88 -6.36
CA ALA A 67 -6.73 2.83 -5.98
C ALA A 67 -8.18 3.33 -5.86
N LEU A 68 -8.39 4.52 -5.30
CA LEU A 68 -9.72 5.14 -5.24
C LEU A 68 -10.30 5.41 -6.63
N ASP A 69 -9.47 5.87 -7.58
CA ASP A 69 -9.91 6.08 -8.96
C ASP A 69 -10.15 4.76 -9.70
N LEU A 70 -9.38 3.71 -9.42
CA LEU A 70 -9.62 2.35 -9.93
C LEU A 70 -10.91 1.74 -9.37
N LEU A 71 -11.19 1.90 -8.07
CA LEU A 71 -12.44 1.43 -7.44
C LEU A 71 -13.67 2.07 -8.10
N ARG A 72 -13.58 3.35 -8.51
CA ARG A 72 -14.64 4.01 -9.29
C ARG A 72 -14.82 3.40 -10.68
N ALA A 73 -13.74 2.93 -11.31
CA ALA A 73 -13.77 2.28 -12.62
C ALA A 73 -14.23 0.81 -12.54
N PHE A 74 -14.04 0.17 -11.38
CA PHE A 74 -14.39 -1.24 -11.10
C PHE A 74 -15.29 -1.31 -9.85
N PRO A 75 -16.55 -0.83 -9.93
CA PRO A 75 -17.44 -0.71 -8.77
C PRO A 75 -17.77 -2.07 -8.12
N GLU A 76 -17.56 -3.19 -8.80
CA GLU A 76 -17.70 -4.53 -8.23
C GLU A 76 -16.70 -4.83 -7.11
N LEU A 77 -15.58 -4.09 -7.03
CA LEU A 77 -14.57 -4.22 -5.99
C LEU A 77 -14.80 -3.26 -4.80
N GLU A 78 -15.82 -2.40 -4.85
CA GLU A 78 -16.14 -1.51 -3.74
C GLU A 78 -16.42 -2.22 -2.40
N PRO A 79 -17.02 -3.43 -2.35
CA PRO A 79 -17.12 -4.20 -1.11
C PRO A 79 -15.76 -4.56 -0.50
N GLU A 80 -14.68 -4.57 -1.28
CA GLU A 80 -13.31 -4.89 -0.86
C GLU A 80 -12.48 -3.62 -0.57
N ARG A 81 -13.08 -2.41 -0.67
CA ARG A 81 -12.41 -1.11 -0.49
C ARG A 81 -11.54 -1.08 0.76
N ASP A 82 -12.12 -1.38 1.92
CA ASP A 82 -11.42 -1.22 3.20
C ASP A 82 -10.19 -2.13 3.30
N VAL A 83 -10.28 -3.35 2.75
CA VAL A 83 -9.16 -4.30 2.65
C VAL A 83 -8.08 -3.76 1.71
N ILE A 84 -8.48 -3.29 0.52
CA ILE A 84 -7.59 -2.74 -0.52
C ILE A 84 -6.83 -1.51 0.00
N ILE A 85 -7.53 -0.51 0.55
CA ILE A 85 -6.89 0.72 1.03
C ILE A 85 -5.97 0.41 2.23
N THR A 86 -6.39 -0.48 3.14
CA THR A 86 -5.54 -0.93 4.25
C THR A 86 -4.27 -1.62 3.73
N ALA A 87 -4.38 -2.50 2.74
CA ALA A 87 -3.22 -3.19 2.17
C ALA A 87 -2.23 -2.18 1.54
N ILE A 88 -2.72 -1.21 0.78
CA ILE A 88 -1.88 -0.17 0.17
C ILE A 88 -1.23 0.71 1.24
N LEU A 89 -1.90 1.05 2.34
CA LEU A 89 -1.25 1.81 3.42
C LEU A 89 -0.07 1.06 4.05
N LEU A 90 -0.05 -0.26 3.97
CA LEU A 90 0.93 -1.10 4.68
C LEU A 90 2.01 -1.72 3.77
N HIS A 91 1.80 -1.77 2.45
CA HIS A 91 2.58 -2.59 1.52
C HIS A 91 4.10 -2.34 1.59
N ASP A 92 4.50 -1.07 1.67
CA ASP A 92 5.89 -0.62 1.62
C ASP A 92 6.44 -0.22 3.00
N THR A 93 5.69 -0.47 4.08
CA THR A 93 6.11 -0.06 5.43
C THR A 93 7.41 -0.73 5.89
N CYS A 94 7.73 -1.90 5.35
CA CYS A 94 8.96 -2.64 5.65
C CYS A 94 9.94 -2.66 4.45
N LYS A 95 9.86 -1.69 3.53
CA LYS A 95 10.66 -1.68 2.30
C LYS A 95 12.16 -1.59 2.53
N VAL A 96 12.58 -0.83 3.54
CA VAL A 96 13.99 -0.50 3.77
C VAL A 96 14.53 -1.32 4.93
N ASP A 97 15.61 -2.04 4.67
CA ASP A 97 16.39 -2.73 5.68
C ASP A 97 17.12 -1.67 6.55
N PRO A 98 16.87 -1.62 7.86
CA PRO A 98 17.51 -0.67 8.77
C PRO A 98 19.03 -0.80 8.87
N GLU A 99 19.59 -2.00 8.61
CA GLU A 99 21.04 -2.24 8.71
C GLU A 99 21.77 -1.74 7.46
N THR A 100 21.20 -1.96 6.28
CA THR A 100 21.85 -1.63 5.00
C THR A 100 21.38 -0.32 4.39
N GLY A 101 20.21 0.18 4.81
CA GLY A 101 19.54 1.35 4.21
C GLY A 101 19.08 1.12 2.78
N ARG A 102 19.02 -0.14 2.32
CA ARG A 102 18.63 -0.52 0.96
C ARG A 102 17.25 -1.16 0.96
N THR A 103 16.65 -1.27 -0.23
CA THR A 103 15.40 -2.02 -0.40
C THR A 103 15.65 -3.50 -0.06
N ASP A 104 14.86 -4.02 0.88
CA ASP A 104 14.83 -5.44 1.20
C ASP A 104 14.04 -6.17 0.09
N PRO A 105 14.61 -7.19 -0.59
CA PRO A 105 13.90 -7.91 -1.64
C PRO A 105 12.66 -8.67 -1.13
N ASP A 106 12.62 -9.02 0.16
CA ASP A 106 11.52 -9.75 0.78
C ASP A 106 10.50 -8.83 1.47
N HIS A 107 10.61 -7.50 1.29
CA HIS A 107 9.70 -6.54 1.93
C HIS A 107 8.20 -6.79 1.76
N PRO A 108 7.67 -7.44 0.69
CA PRO A 108 6.25 -7.76 0.64
C PRO A 108 5.81 -8.74 1.74
N LEU A 109 6.72 -9.60 2.23
CA LEU A 109 6.43 -10.62 3.24
C LEU A 109 6.63 -10.13 4.67
N LEU A 110 7.40 -9.05 4.87
CA LEU A 110 7.77 -8.55 6.19
C LEU A 110 6.60 -7.93 6.99
N PRO A 111 5.65 -7.19 6.39
CA PRO A 111 4.47 -6.66 7.09
C PRO A 111 3.65 -7.73 7.79
N GLY A 112 3.44 -8.89 7.15
CA GLY A 112 2.66 -10.01 7.70
C GLY A 112 3.21 -10.56 9.01
N LYS A 113 4.53 -10.51 9.21
CA LYS A 113 5.14 -10.86 10.51
C LYS A 113 5.13 -9.68 11.48
N ARG A 114 5.39 -8.47 10.99
CA ARG A 114 5.52 -7.28 11.84
C ARG A 114 4.21 -6.93 12.55
N TYR A 115 3.09 -7.06 11.85
CA TYR A 115 1.78 -6.60 12.30
C TYR A 115 0.88 -7.71 12.86
N GLU A 116 1.37 -8.95 12.95
CA GLU A 116 0.61 -10.12 13.45
C GLU A 116 0.01 -9.86 14.84
N ARG A 117 0.72 -9.10 15.67
CA ARG A 117 0.26 -8.70 17.00
C ARG A 117 -1.04 -7.89 17.02
N PHE A 118 -1.42 -7.30 15.89
CA PHE A 118 -2.64 -6.52 15.71
C PHE A 118 -3.74 -7.29 14.97
N ALA A 119 -3.49 -8.54 14.56
CA ALA A 119 -4.44 -9.34 13.79
C ALA A 119 -5.82 -9.45 14.46
N GLY A 120 -5.86 -9.55 15.79
CA GLY A 120 -7.11 -9.62 16.57
C GLY A 120 -7.96 -8.34 16.57
N MET A 121 -7.50 -7.25 15.92
CA MET A 121 -8.30 -6.04 15.70
C MET A 121 -9.27 -6.17 14.52
N LEU A 122 -9.00 -7.10 13.61
CA LEU A 122 -9.81 -7.34 12.40
C LEU A 122 -10.81 -8.48 12.62
N PRO A 123 -11.90 -8.54 11.84
CA PRO A 123 -12.78 -9.71 11.82
C PRO A 123 -12.01 -10.97 11.41
N PRO A 124 -12.51 -12.19 11.74
CA PRO A 124 -11.87 -13.44 11.33
C PRO A 124 -11.61 -13.48 9.82
N GLY A 125 -10.37 -13.75 9.42
CA GLY A 125 -9.94 -13.76 8.01
C GLY A 125 -9.47 -12.40 7.47
N GLY A 126 -9.85 -11.28 8.11
CA GLY A 126 -9.54 -9.95 7.60
C GLY A 126 -8.05 -9.62 7.61
N TYR A 127 -7.29 -10.15 8.57
CA TYR A 127 -5.83 -10.00 8.59
C TYR A 127 -5.17 -10.73 7.43
N GLU A 128 -5.57 -11.97 7.20
CA GLU A 128 -5.08 -12.81 6.11
C GLU A 128 -5.43 -12.19 4.75
N GLU A 129 -6.61 -11.61 4.58
CA GLU A 129 -7.01 -10.90 3.36
C GLU A 129 -6.13 -9.68 3.09
N VAL A 130 -5.93 -8.80 4.09
CA VAL A 130 -5.06 -7.61 3.93
C VAL A 130 -3.63 -8.04 3.63
N MET A 131 -3.07 -8.99 4.36
CA MET A 131 -1.69 -9.43 4.16
C MET A 131 -1.49 -10.12 2.82
N ALA A 132 -2.47 -10.90 2.34
CA ALA A 132 -2.40 -11.51 1.02
C ALA A 132 -2.30 -10.44 -0.10
N LEU A 133 -3.02 -9.32 0.03
CA LEU A 133 -2.90 -8.20 -0.90
C LEU A 133 -1.56 -7.47 -0.77
N VAL A 134 -1.05 -7.29 0.46
CA VAL A 134 0.28 -6.73 0.72
C VAL A 134 1.37 -7.58 0.06
N GLU A 135 1.35 -8.91 0.23
CA GLU A 135 2.35 -9.80 -0.34
C GLU A 135 2.34 -9.80 -1.88
N ALA A 136 1.18 -9.55 -2.49
CA ALA A 136 0.97 -9.52 -3.93
C ALA A 136 1.23 -8.18 -4.61
N HIS A 137 1.47 -7.09 -3.86
CA HIS A 137 1.50 -5.73 -4.42
C HIS A 137 2.55 -5.53 -5.55
N MET A 138 3.69 -6.22 -5.46
CA MET A 138 4.74 -6.15 -6.48
C MET A 138 4.39 -6.88 -7.79
N GLY A 139 3.28 -7.64 -7.82
CA GLY A 139 2.81 -8.38 -8.99
C GLY A 139 3.89 -9.25 -9.62
N VAL A 140 4.17 -9.03 -10.91
CA VAL A 140 5.16 -9.83 -11.66
C VAL A 140 6.61 -9.68 -11.17
N TRP A 141 6.88 -8.69 -10.31
CA TRP A 141 8.18 -8.47 -9.69
C TRP A 141 8.26 -9.00 -8.25
N GLY A 142 7.15 -9.52 -7.72
CA GLY A 142 7.04 -10.01 -6.35
C GLY A 142 7.17 -11.52 -6.20
N PRO A 143 7.17 -12.00 -4.94
CA PRO A 143 7.16 -13.43 -4.63
C PRO A 143 5.81 -14.09 -4.91
N VAL A 144 4.73 -13.30 -5.02
CA VAL A 144 3.35 -13.78 -5.17
C VAL A 144 2.81 -13.40 -6.55
N ASP A 145 2.25 -14.40 -7.24
CA ASP A 145 1.70 -14.26 -8.58
C ASP A 145 0.28 -13.66 -8.55
N VAL A 146 0.21 -12.35 -8.74
CA VAL A 146 -1.05 -11.57 -8.74
C VAL A 146 -2.10 -12.09 -9.71
N TRP A 147 -1.68 -12.72 -10.82
CA TRP A 147 -2.59 -13.26 -11.84
C TRP A 147 -3.25 -14.57 -11.41
N LYS A 148 -2.63 -15.31 -10.49
CA LYS A 148 -3.23 -16.51 -9.88
C LYS A 148 -4.16 -16.18 -8.72
N MET A 149 -3.97 -15.02 -8.09
CA MET A 149 -4.84 -14.52 -7.01
C MET A 149 -6.05 -13.75 -7.52
N SER A 150 -6.01 -13.32 -8.77
CA SER A 150 -7.10 -12.59 -9.40
C SER A 150 -7.89 -13.49 -10.32
N PRO A 151 -9.20 -13.26 -10.50
CA PRO A 151 -9.96 -13.89 -11.58
C PRO A 151 -9.30 -13.62 -12.94
N PRO A 152 -9.38 -14.55 -13.89
CA PRO A 152 -8.74 -14.39 -15.18
C PRO A 152 -9.39 -13.23 -15.95
N LEU A 153 -8.59 -12.29 -16.46
CA LEU A 153 -9.10 -11.33 -17.44
C LEU A 153 -9.51 -12.06 -18.74
N PRO A 154 -10.59 -11.63 -19.43
CA PRO A 154 -11.37 -10.41 -19.20
C PRO A 154 -12.58 -10.58 -18.26
N GLU A 155 -12.66 -11.65 -17.45
CA GLU A 155 -13.86 -11.95 -16.66
C GLU A 155 -14.19 -10.86 -15.64
N ARG A 156 -13.21 -10.47 -14.80
CA ARG A 156 -13.33 -9.34 -13.86
C ARG A 156 -11.96 -8.91 -13.33
N MET A 157 -11.88 -7.69 -12.84
CA MET A 157 -10.74 -7.23 -12.03
C MET A 157 -10.74 -7.95 -10.66
N GLY A 158 -9.56 -8.21 -10.12
CA GLY A 158 -9.37 -8.72 -8.75
C GLY A 158 -8.66 -7.70 -7.87
N ALA A 159 -8.90 -7.73 -6.55
CA ALA A 159 -8.29 -6.81 -5.60
C ALA A 159 -6.74 -6.85 -5.63
N ALA A 160 -6.14 -8.03 -5.76
CA ALA A 160 -4.68 -8.16 -5.84
C ALA A 160 -4.13 -7.44 -7.09
N LEU A 161 -4.79 -7.60 -8.25
CA LEU A 161 -4.40 -6.88 -9.47
C LEU A 161 -4.64 -5.37 -9.34
N LEU A 162 -5.72 -4.94 -8.68
CA LEU A 162 -5.96 -3.52 -8.41
C LEU A 162 -4.87 -2.90 -7.54
N VAL A 163 -4.50 -3.55 -6.42
CA VAL A 163 -3.40 -3.11 -5.54
C VAL A 163 -2.09 -3.02 -6.31
N HIS A 164 -1.79 -4.03 -7.12
CA HIS A 164 -0.60 -4.01 -7.98
C HIS A 164 -0.60 -2.85 -8.98
N LEU A 165 -1.73 -2.63 -9.67
CA LEU A 165 -1.84 -1.54 -10.64
C LEU A 165 -1.75 -0.17 -9.97
N ALA A 166 -2.33 -0.02 -8.77
CA ALA A 166 -2.25 1.22 -8.01
C ALA A 166 -0.80 1.56 -7.64
N ASP A 167 -0.06 0.59 -7.08
CA ASP A 167 1.37 0.74 -6.75
C ASP A 167 2.23 1.01 -8.01
N TYR A 168 1.98 0.24 -9.07
CA TYR A 168 2.72 0.38 -10.32
C TYR A 168 2.51 1.74 -10.99
N VAL A 169 1.26 2.20 -11.10
CA VAL A 169 0.94 3.50 -11.71
C VAL A 169 1.50 4.64 -10.87
N ALA A 170 1.30 4.62 -9.55
CA ALA A 170 1.80 5.65 -8.64
C ALA A 170 3.33 5.81 -8.68
N SER A 171 4.06 4.73 -9.00
CA SER A 171 5.51 4.76 -9.11
C SER A 171 6.05 5.21 -10.47
N ARG A 172 5.21 5.53 -11.46
CA ARG A 172 5.70 5.93 -12.79
C ARG A 172 6.18 7.38 -12.83
N GLU A 173 7.31 7.61 -13.51
CA GLU A 173 7.94 8.92 -13.66
C GLU A 173 7.03 10.04 -14.22
N TRP A 174 6.03 9.70 -15.03
CA TRP A 174 5.11 10.66 -15.63
C TRP A 174 3.94 11.07 -14.72
N VAL A 175 3.82 10.47 -13.53
CA VAL A 175 2.84 10.91 -12.51
C VAL A 175 3.38 12.15 -11.82
N SER A 176 2.61 13.23 -11.83
CA SER A 176 2.95 14.50 -11.19
C SER A 176 2.48 14.56 -9.74
N GLU A 177 3.02 15.51 -8.98
CA GLU A 177 2.61 15.83 -7.60
C GLU A 177 1.11 16.12 -7.42
N ASN A 178 0.39 16.54 -8.46
CA ASN A 178 -1.06 16.72 -8.44
C ASN A 178 -1.84 15.46 -7.99
N VAL A 179 -1.25 14.26 -8.07
CA VAL A 179 -1.86 13.02 -7.53
C VAL A 179 -2.05 13.09 -6.00
N LEU A 180 -1.32 13.98 -5.32
CA LEU A 180 -1.42 14.21 -3.89
C LEU A 180 -2.43 15.31 -3.53
N GLU A 181 -3.04 15.97 -4.53
CA GLU A 181 -4.02 17.03 -4.32
C GLU A 181 -5.46 16.44 -4.30
N GLY A 182 -6.19 16.69 -3.22
CA GLY A 182 -7.64 16.42 -3.16
C GLY A 182 -8.03 14.94 -3.00
N CYS A 183 -7.32 14.20 -2.14
CA CYS A 183 -7.81 12.93 -1.58
C CYS A 183 -9.06 13.15 -0.71
#